data_AF-A0A5J6P5K3-F1
#
_entry.id   AF-A0A5J6P5K3-F1
#
_cell.length_a   1.000
_cell.length_b   1.000
_cell.length_c   1.000
_cell.angle_alpha   90.00
_cell.angle_beta   90.00
_cell.angle_gamma   90.00
#
_symmetry.space_group_name_H-M   'P 1'
#
loop_
_entity.id
_entity.type
_entity.pdbx_description
1 polymer ?
#
loop_
_entity_poly.entity_id
_entity_poly.type
_entity_poly.pdbx_seq_one_letter_code
_entity_poly.pdbx_strand_id
1 'polypeptide(L)'
;MININQQGLLYSVLFLLCGCLNTPIAASEVNHPAKDTHTQRCKVPTDAFNQLPSNVLDGTNVIAINKFQPANISGTNFKTETGGASITINMRTLNGTHRIERNYSEPGTEKISTSFSQLCINDSYLYGENVRGIFTEKGILWLELKSEIEFIPSELWIYLERN
;
A
#
# COMPACT_ATOMS: atom_id res chain seq x y z
N MET A 1 -55.68 5.30 -7.07
CA MET A 1 -56.05 3.92 -7.41
C MET A 1 -54.98 3.00 -6.86
N ILE A 2 -55.37 2.13 -5.94
CA ILE A 2 -54.54 1.12 -5.29
C ILE A 2 -54.56 -0.12 -6.19
N ASN A 3 -53.43 -0.83 -6.34
CA ASN A 3 -53.49 -2.26 -6.60
C ASN A 3 -52.36 -2.98 -5.86
N ILE A 4 -52.77 -3.87 -4.96
CA ILE A 4 -51.97 -4.82 -4.19
C ILE A 4 -52.35 -6.19 -4.73
N ASN A 5 -51.39 -7.06 -5.07
CA ASN A 5 -51.58 -8.51 -5.05
C ASN A 5 -50.20 -9.19 -5.02
N GLN A 6 -49.68 -9.69 -3.89
CA GLN A 6 -49.95 -10.93 -3.15
C GLN A 6 -49.50 -12.25 -3.82
N GLN A 7 -48.73 -13.00 -3.01
CA GLN A 7 -48.62 -14.47 -2.89
C GLN A 7 -47.53 -15.25 -3.64
N GLY A 8 -46.87 -16.13 -2.87
CA GLY A 8 -45.97 -17.17 -3.34
C GLY A 8 -45.20 -17.85 -2.20
N LEU A 9 -45.93 -18.62 -1.37
CA LEU A 9 -45.44 -19.42 -0.24
C LEU A 9 -44.57 -20.62 -0.66
N LEU A 10 -43.60 -20.95 0.22
CA LEU A 10 -43.12 -22.28 0.66
C LEU A 10 -42.85 -23.40 -0.38
N TYR A 11 -41.60 -23.88 -0.40
CA TYR A 11 -41.32 -25.32 -0.43
C TYR A 11 -40.12 -25.67 0.46
N SER A 12 -40.43 -26.38 1.54
CA SER A 12 -39.47 -27.17 2.33
C SER A 12 -39.18 -28.47 1.58
N VAL A 13 -37.91 -28.81 1.37
CA VAL A 13 -37.50 -30.21 1.17
C VAL A 13 -36.35 -30.52 2.10
N LEU A 14 -36.70 -31.35 3.08
CA LEU A 14 -35.86 -32.06 4.01
C LEU A 14 -35.13 -33.18 3.23
N PHE A 15 -33.80 -33.16 3.17
CA PHE A 15 -33.02 -34.35 2.79
C PHE A 15 -32.23 -34.86 3.99
N LEU A 16 -32.63 -36.06 4.42
CA LEU A 16 -32.03 -36.87 5.46
C LEU A 16 -30.75 -37.56 4.95
N LEU A 17 -29.72 -37.53 5.80
CA LEU A 17 -28.79 -38.60 6.16
C LEU A 17 -28.14 -39.47 5.05
N CYS A 18 -26.86 -39.20 4.80
CA CYS A 18 -25.80 -40.19 4.63
C CYS A 18 -24.54 -39.56 5.26
N GLY A 19 -23.90 -40.08 6.30
CA GLY A 19 -23.58 -41.48 6.53
C GLY A 19 -22.20 -41.80 5.92
N CYS A 20 -21.14 -41.05 6.26
CA CYS A 20 -19.77 -41.47 5.99
C CYS A 20 -19.04 -41.72 7.32
N LEU A 21 -18.68 -42.98 7.50
CA LEU A 21 -17.92 -43.51 8.61
C LEU A 21 -16.55 -42.85 8.76
N ASN A 22 -16.12 -42.74 10.01
CA ASN A 22 -14.78 -42.38 10.44
C ASN A 22 -13.70 -43.22 9.77
N THR A 23 -12.76 -42.55 9.11
CA THR A 23 -11.37 -43.03 9.03
C THR A 23 -10.47 -41.96 9.63
N PRO A 24 -9.83 -42.20 10.79
CA PRO A 24 -8.72 -41.36 11.20
C PRO A 24 -7.55 -41.68 10.27
N ILE A 25 -7.38 -40.87 9.22
CA ILE A 25 -6.11 -40.82 8.50
C ILE A 25 -5.11 -40.26 9.50
N ALA A 26 -4.28 -41.13 10.06
CA ALA A 26 -3.07 -40.75 10.77
C ALA A 26 -2.18 -40.02 9.76
N ALA A 27 -2.33 -38.70 9.69
CA ALA A 27 -1.41 -37.83 9.00
C ALA A 27 -0.07 -37.97 9.73
N SER A 28 0.85 -38.69 9.10
CA SER A 28 2.24 -38.74 9.52
C SER A 28 2.75 -37.30 9.47
N GLU A 29 2.98 -36.70 10.63
CA GLU A 29 3.74 -35.45 10.77
C GLU A 29 5.14 -35.71 10.23
N VAL A 30 5.29 -35.51 8.91
CA VAL A 30 6.61 -35.29 8.33
C VAL A 30 7.04 -33.93 8.86
N ASN A 31 7.79 -33.98 9.95
CA ASN A 31 8.62 -32.91 10.49
C ASN A 31 9.56 -32.44 9.37
N HIS A 32 9.05 -31.65 8.45
CA HIS A 32 9.87 -30.82 7.61
C HIS A 32 10.46 -29.78 8.57
N PRO A 33 11.78 -29.77 8.78
CA PRO A 33 12.39 -28.67 9.51
C PRO A 33 11.91 -27.39 8.83
N ALA A 34 11.30 -26.51 9.61
CA ALA A 34 10.85 -25.21 9.15
C ALA A 34 12.01 -24.61 8.37
N LYS A 35 11.83 -24.49 7.05
CA LYS A 35 12.81 -23.92 6.15
C LYS A 35 13.10 -22.55 6.74
N ASP A 36 14.30 -22.41 7.29
CA ASP A 36 14.77 -21.19 7.92
C ASP A 36 14.70 -20.10 6.85
N THR A 37 13.57 -19.39 6.84
CA THR A 37 13.34 -18.28 5.93
C THR A 37 14.22 -17.19 6.46
N HIS A 38 15.47 -17.24 6.01
CA HIS A 38 16.48 -16.24 6.18
C HIS A 38 15.80 -14.88 6.00
N THR A 39 15.55 -14.17 7.10
CA THR A 39 14.96 -12.85 7.09
C THR A 39 15.91 -11.98 6.28
N GLN A 40 15.58 -11.76 5.01
CA GLN A 40 16.42 -11.02 4.09
C GLN A 40 16.49 -9.61 4.66
N ARG A 41 17.62 -9.29 5.32
CA ARG A 41 17.83 -7.97 5.90
C ARG A 41 17.68 -6.96 4.78
N CYS A 42 16.77 -6.02 4.98
CA CYS A 42 16.59 -4.84 4.15
C CYS A 42 17.96 -4.19 3.91
N LYS A 43 18.39 -4.15 2.64
CA LYS A 43 19.62 -3.50 2.20
C LYS A 43 19.26 -2.38 1.25
N VAL A 44 19.39 -1.14 1.71
CA VAL A 44 19.30 0.05 0.86
C VAL A 44 20.67 0.26 0.22
N PRO A 45 20.78 0.32 -1.12
CA PRO A 45 22.03 0.69 -1.79
C PRO A 45 22.54 2.06 -1.31
N THR A 46 23.84 2.21 -1.14
CA THR A 46 24.45 3.46 -0.62
C THR A 46 24.23 4.66 -1.53
N ASP A 47 23.97 4.42 -2.81
CA ASP A 47 23.71 5.41 -3.85
C ASP A 47 22.22 5.56 -4.19
N ALA A 48 21.32 4.85 -3.49
CA ALA A 48 19.89 4.83 -3.81
C ALA A 48 19.21 6.21 -3.77
N PHE A 49 19.83 7.17 -3.08
CA PHE A 49 19.36 8.55 -2.93
C PHE A 49 20.30 9.58 -3.57
N ASN A 50 21.30 9.12 -4.33
CA ASN A 50 22.15 10.01 -5.12
C ASN A 50 21.37 10.52 -6.33
N GLN A 51 21.61 11.78 -6.70
CA GLN A 51 21.03 12.41 -7.90
C GLN A 51 19.49 12.42 -7.92
N LEU A 52 18.84 12.35 -6.76
CA LEU A 52 17.40 12.55 -6.67
C LEU A 52 17.05 14.04 -6.72
N PRO A 53 15.79 14.38 -7.09
CA PRO A 53 15.35 15.76 -7.15
C PRO A 53 15.59 16.53 -5.85
N SER A 54 15.93 17.82 -5.98
CA SER A 54 16.09 18.73 -4.84
C SER A 54 14.82 19.50 -4.48
N ASN A 55 13.73 19.27 -5.21
CA ASN A 55 12.48 20.03 -5.12
C ASN A 55 11.31 19.11 -4.76
N VAL A 56 10.39 19.66 -3.98
CA VAL A 56 9.20 19.01 -3.44
C VAL A 56 7.97 19.79 -3.87
N LEU A 57 6.97 19.10 -4.41
CA LEU A 57 5.62 19.58 -4.64
C LEU A 57 4.82 19.44 -3.33
N ASP A 58 4.50 20.56 -2.71
CA ASP A 58 3.68 20.67 -1.50
C ASP A 58 2.39 21.42 -1.83
N GLY A 59 1.33 20.64 -2.08
CA GLY A 59 0.14 21.14 -2.73
C GLY A 59 0.49 21.70 -4.11
N THR A 60 0.27 23.00 -4.31
CA THR A 60 0.62 23.71 -5.56
C THR A 60 1.98 24.41 -5.53
N ASN A 61 2.72 24.32 -4.42
CA ASN A 61 3.99 25.02 -4.25
C ASN A 61 5.18 24.10 -4.54
N VAL A 62 6.24 24.65 -5.13
CA VAL A 62 7.53 23.97 -5.27
C VAL A 62 8.49 24.50 -4.21
N ILE A 63 8.91 23.62 -3.31
CA ILE A 63 9.74 23.95 -2.13
C ILE A 63 11.04 23.14 -2.19
N ALA A 64 12.15 23.71 -1.74
CA ALA A 64 13.40 22.98 -1.63
C ALA A 64 13.31 21.84 -0.59
N ILE A 65 13.86 20.67 -0.93
CA ILE A 65 13.82 19.46 -0.09
C ILE A 65 14.43 19.67 1.31
N ASN A 66 15.41 20.56 1.43
CA ASN A 66 16.08 20.87 2.69
C ASN A 66 15.18 21.54 3.75
N LYS A 67 13.95 21.92 3.39
CA LYS A 67 12.93 22.40 4.33
C LYS A 67 12.25 21.28 5.10
N PHE A 68 12.43 20.03 4.66
CA PHE A 68 11.84 18.84 5.27
C PHE A 68 12.91 18.09 6.05
N GLN A 69 12.74 18.00 7.37
CA GLN A 69 13.66 17.25 8.22
C GLN A 69 13.28 15.76 8.20
N PRO A 70 14.22 14.86 7.84
CA PRO A 70 13.98 13.43 7.94
C PRO A 70 13.72 13.02 9.39
N ALA A 71 12.71 12.18 9.61
CA ALA A 71 12.37 11.64 10.92
C ALA A 71 12.05 10.15 10.81
N ASN A 72 12.24 9.42 11.90
CA ASN A 72 11.86 8.00 11.94
C ASN A 72 10.35 7.84 11.69
N ILE A 73 10.00 6.67 11.15
CA ILE A 73 8.64 6.37 10.74
C ILE A 73 7.64 6.66 11.87
N SER A 74 6.62 7.44 11.55
CA SER A 74 5.54 7.72 12.49
C SER A 74 4.22 7.78 11.74
N GLY A 75 3.81 6.68 11.09
CA GLY A 75 2.52 6.62 10.40
C GLY A 75 2.45 5.53 9.35
N THR A 76 1.23 5.14 8.99
CA THR A 76 0.96 4.14 7.94
C THR A 76 0.09 4.68 6.82
N ASN A 77 -0.53 5.86 6.99
CA ASN A 77 -1.41 6.45 6.01
C ASN A 77 -0.98 7.90 5.76
N PHE A 78 -0.81 8.26 4.49
CA PHE A 78 -0.43 9.60 4.08
C PHE A 78 -1.34 10.07 2.95
N LYS A 79 -1.55 11.38 2.84
CA LYS A 79 -2.41 11.96 1.81
C LYS A 79 -1.94 13.34 1.37
N THR A 80 -2.31 13.71 0.15
CA THR A 80 -2.23 15.09 -0.33
C THR A 80 -3.35 15.36 -1.32
N GLU A 81 -3.65 16.64 -1.52
CA GLU A 81 -4.57 17.13 -2.55
C GLU A 81 -3.89 18.23 -3.34
N THR A 82 -3.96 18.18 -4.67
CA THR A 82 -3.33 19.17 -5.55
C THR A 82 -4.16 19.32 -6.82
N GLY A 83 -4.63 20.54 -7.11
CA GLY A 83 -5.43 20.79 -8.30
C GLY A 83 -6.73 19.99 -8.37
N GLY A 84 -7.28 19.58 -7.21
CA GLY A 84 -8.45 18.70 -7.12
C GLY A 84 -8.14 17.21 -7.22
N ALA A 85 -6.93 16.82 -7.64
CA ALA A 85 -6.47 15.44 -7.57
C ALA A 85 -6.11 15.08 -6.13
N SER A 86 -6.39 13.84 -5.71
CA SER A 86 -6.01 13.31 -4.41
C SER A 86 -5.08 12.11 -4.56
N ILE A 87 -4.02 12.10 -3.77
CA ILE A 87 -3.11 10.96 -3.63
C ILE A 87 -3.18 10.47 -2.19
N THR A 88 -3.37 9.17 -1.99
CA THR A 88 -3.26 8.53 -0.67
C THR A 88 -2.31 7.35 -0.74
N ILE A 89 -1.50 7.18 0.30
CA ILE A 89 -0.51 6.12 0.44
C ILE A 89 -0.85 5.36 1.71
N ASN A 90 -1.12 4.06 1.58
CA ASN A 90 -1.37 3.18 2.71
C ASN A 90 -0.27 2.13 2.78
N MET A 91 0.44 2.10 3.89
CA MET A 91 1.55 1.21 4.16
C MET A 91 1.13 0.08 5.09
N ARG A 92 1.52 -1.13 4.76
CA ARG A 92 1.27 -2.33 5.56
C ARG A 92 2.55 -3.13 5.70
N THR A 93 2.75 -3.71 6.88
CA THR A 93 3.85 -4.63 7.14
C THR A 93 3.27 -6.02 7.34
N LEU A 94 3.65 -6.97 6.48
CA LEU A 94 3.21 -8.36 6.55
C LEU A 94 4.45 -9.25 6.62
N ASN A 95 4.60 -9.99 7.71
CA ASN A 95 5.73 -10.91 7.93
C ASN A 95 7.11 -10.23 7.74
N GLY A 96 7.25 -9.01 8.27
CA GLY A 96 8.48 -8.22 8.14
C GLY A 96 8.73 -7.61 6.75
N THR A 97 7.82 -7.80 5.79
CA THR A 97 7.89 -7.17 4.47
C THR A 97 6.95 -5.98 4.40
N HIS A 98 7.47 -4.82 3.99
CA HIS A 98 6.65 -3.63 3.76
C HIS A 98 6.02 -3.66 2.37
N ARG A 99 4.75 -3.26 2.32
CA ARG A 99 3.97 -3.03 1.11
C ARG A 99 3.30 -1.68 1.21
N ILE A 100 3.22 -0.97 0.09
CA ILE A 100 2.48 0.28 -0.02
C ILE A 100 1.44 0.15 -1.12
N GLU A 101 0.26 0.66 -0.87
CA GLU A 101 -0.78 0.88 -1.87
C GLU A 101 -0.95 2.40 -2.06
N ARG A 102 -0.62 2.90 -3.24
CA ARG A 102 -0.89 4.28 -3.66
C ARG A 102 -2.20 4.31 -4.41
N ASN A 103 -3.08 5.21 -4.00
CA ASN A 103 -4.32 5.50 -4.68
C ASN A 103 -4.28 6.93 -5.22
N TYR A 104 -4.70 7.10 -6.47
CA TYR A 104 -4.84 8.39 -7.14
C TYR A 104 -6.28 8.55 -7.62
N SER A 105 -6.83 9.75 -7.52
CA SER A 105 -8.18 10.05 -8.02
C SER A 105 -8.32 11.52 -8.39
N GLU A 106 -9.05 11.81 -9.47
CA GLU A 106 -9.49 13.15 -9.82
C GLU A 106 -11.03 13.23 -9.85
N PRO A 107 -11.61 14.43 -9.78
CA PRO A 107 -13.05 14.59 -9.90
C PRO A 107 -13.55 14.10 -11.26
N GLY A 108 -14.48 13.15 -11.25
CA GLY A 108 -15.11 12.61 -12.47
C GLY A 108 -14.32 11.50 -13.17
N THR A 109 -13.19 11.06 -12.60
CA THR A 109 -12.41 9.92 -13.13
C THR A 109 -12.46 8.72 -12.18
N GLU A 110 -12.14 7.54 -12.71
CA GLU A 110 -12.00 6.33 -11.89
C GLU A 110 -10.73 6.43 -11.02
N LYS A 111 -10.81 5.88 -9.81
CA LYS A 111 -9.68 5.80 -8.89
C LYS A 111 -8.67 4.77 -9.38
N ILE A 112 -7.40 5.15 -9.46
CA ILE A 112 -6.28 4.28 -9.86
C ILE A 112 -5.51 3.84 -8.63
N SER A 113 -5.39 2.53 -8.41
CA SER A 113 -4.58 1.95 -7.32
C SER A 113 -3.35 1.24 -7.86
N THR A 114 -2.19 1.52 -7.26
CA THR A 114 -0.90 0.90 -7.61
C THR A 114 -0.25 0.36 -6.34
N SER A 115 0.18 -0.90 -6.39
CA SER A 115 0.83 -1.57 -5.25
C SER A 115 2.33 -1.69 -5.45
N PHE A 116 3.09 -1.27 -4.44
CA PHE A 116 4.53 -1.42 -4.35
C PHE A 116 4.85 -2.47 -3.28
N SER A 117 5.66 -3.45 -3.63
CA SER A 117 6.02 -4.57 -2.75
C SER A 117 7.53 -4.68 -2.58
N GLN A 118 7.96 -5.54 -1.65
CA GLN A 118 9.38 -5.73 -1.33
C GLN A 118 10.07 -4.43 -0.92
N LEU A 119 9.34 -3.57 -0.20
CA LEU A 119 9.86 -2.29 0.26
C LEU A 119 10.76 -2.50 1.46
N CYS A 120 11.82 -1.70 1.47
CA CYS A 120 12.87 -1.72 2.47
C CYS A 120 12.85 -0.35 3.17
N ILE A 121 12.71 -0.36 4.48
CA ILE A 121 12.73 0.84 5.31
C ILE A 121 13.97 0.78 6.19
N ASN A 122 14.77 1.83 6.12
CA ASN A 122 15.96 2.01 6.96
C ASN A 122 15.95 3.43 7.52
N ASP A 123 15.82 3.56 8.84
CA ASP A 123 15.62 4.83 9.55
C ASP A 123 14.44 5.65 8.97
N SER A 124 14.75 6.81 8.38
CA SER A 124 13.79 7.71 7.74
C SER A 124 13.63 7.47 6.24
N TYR A 125 14.29 6.46 5.66
CA TYR A 125 14.32 6.23 4.22
C TYR A 125 13.51 5.00 3.82
N LEU A 126 12.68 5.16 2.80
CA LEU A 126 11.97 4.08 2.13
C LEU A 126 12.57 3.84 0.74
N TYR A 127 12.85 2.58 0.46
CA TYR A 127 13.44 2.12 -0.79
C TYR A 127 12.60 1.01 -1.40
N GLY A 128 12.29 1.13 -2.68
CA GLY A 128 11.69 0.08 -3.51
C GLY A 128 12.26 0.13 -4.92
N GLU A 129 11.86 -0.78 -5.80
CA GLU A 129 12.35 -0.79 -7.18
C GLU A 129 11.99 0.51 -7.92
N ASN A 130 10.71 0.88 -7.90
CA ASN A 130 10.19 2.04 -8.64
C ASN A 130 9.83 3.23 -7.75
N VAL A 131 10.30 3.23 -6.49
CA VAL A 131 9.88 4.23 -5.52
C VAL A 131 10.95 4.56 -4.49
N ARG A 132 10.97 5.82 -4.08
CA ARG A 132 11.74 6.33 -2.95
C ARG A 132 10.81 7.06 -2.00
N GLY A 133 11.15 7.04 -0.72
CA GLY A 133 10.48 7.84 0.29
C GLY A 133 11.43 8.38 1.33
N ILE A 134 11.13 9.56 1.85
CA ILE A 134 11.80 10.14 3.03
C ILE A 134 10.70 10.51 4.03
N PHE A 135 10.65 9.80 5.15
CA PHE A 135 9.75 10.10 6.25
C PHE A 135 10.17 11.40 6.93
N THR A 136 9.19 12.22 7.28
CA THR A 136 9.36 13.47 8.02
C THR A 136 8.48 13.44 9.27
N GLU A 137 8.60 14.42 10.15
CA GLU A 137 7.79 14.48 11.38
C GLU A 137 6.27 14.53 11.11
N LYS A 138 5.90 15.10 9.95
CA LYS A 138 4.51 15.40 9.59
C LYS A 138 3.99 14.59 8.41
N GLY A 139 4.83 13.79 7.75
CA GLY A 139 4.43 13.10 6.53
C GLY A 139 5.54 12.30 5.87
N ILE A 140 5.45 12.19 4.55
CA ILE A 140 6.43 11.51 3.70
C ILE A 140 6.68 12.34 2.44
N LEU A 141 7.95 12.48 2.06
CA LEU A 141 8.33 12.85 0.70
C LEU A 141 8.29 11.58 -0.15
N TRP A 142 7.45 11.53 -1.16
CA TRP A 142 7.23 10.38 -2.03
C TRP A 142 7.74 10.67 -3.44
N LEU A 143 8.46 9.72 -4.03
CA LEU A 143 8.97 9.84 -5.40
C LEU A 143 8.75 8.52 -6.14
N GLU A 144 7.90 8.53 -7.15
CA GLU A 144 7.79 7.43 -8.10
C GLU A 144 8.85 7.62 -9.19
N LEU A 145 9.81 6.71 -9.28
CA LEU A 145 10.86 6.76 -10.31
C LEU A 145 10.29 6.49 -11.72
N LYS A 146 9.14 5.80 -11.76
CA LYS A 146 8.35 5.55 -12.95
C LYS A 146 6.89 5.46 -12.52
N SER A 147 6.08 6.43 -12.96
CA SER A 147 4.63 6.39 -12.76
C SER A 147 3.91 6.01 -14.04
N GLU A 148 2.79 5.32 -13.89
CA GLU A 148 1.82 5.07 -14.97
C GLU A 148 0.81 6.23 -15.07
N ILE A 149 0.88 7.20 -14.16
CA ILE A 149 0.00 8.37 -14.11
C ILE A 149 0.79 9.59 -14.56
N GLU A 150 0.37 10.21 -15.65
CA GLU A 150 1.02 11.38 -16.27
C GLU A 150 1.21 12.54 -15.28
N PHE A 151 0.29 12.71 -14.32
CA PHE A 151 0.29 13.79 -13.35
C PHE A 151 1.12 13.53 -12.07
N ILE A 152 1.78 12.37 -11.97
CA ILE A 152 2.72 12.08 -10.89
C ILE A 152 4.14 12.26 -11.45
N PRO A 153 4.80 13.40 -11.16
CA PRO A 153 6.12 13.69 -11.71
C PRO A 153 7.18 12.74 -11.15
N SER A 154 8.16 12.39 -11.99
CA SER A 154 9.34 11.60 -11.62
C SER A 154 10.53 12.48 -11.21
N GLU A 155 10.41 13.77 -11.46
CA GLU A 155 11.43 14.80 -11.30
C GLU A 155 11.17 15.72 -10.10
N LEU A 156 10.09 15.47 -9.35
CA LEU A 156 9.74 16.16 -8.11
C LEU A 156 9.31 15.14 -7.07
N TRP A 157 9.72 15.38 -5.83
CA TRP A 157 9.09 14.71 -4.70
C TRP A 157 7.68 15.26 -4.52
N ILE A 158 6.74 14.43 -4.07
CA ILE A 158 5.42 14.85 -3.62
C ILE A 158 5.41 14.78 -2.10
N TYR A 159 5.01 15.86 -1.43
CA TYR A 159 4.80 15.81 0.01
C TYR A 159 3.37 15.32 0.30
N LEU A 160 3.28 14.27 1.12
CA LEU A 160 2.02 13.76 1.65
C LEU A 160 2.02 13.87 3.16
N GLU A 161 1.00 14.55 3.68
CA GLU A 161 0.78 14.67 5.12
C GLU A 161 0.31 13.35 5.71
N ARG A 162 0.73 13.08 6.94
CA ARG A 162 0.20 11.96 7.71
C ARG A 162 -1.27 12.21 8.03
N ASN A 163 -2.11 11.22 7.71
CA ASN A 163 -3.52 11.22 8.08
C ASN A 163 -3.75 10.60 9.47
#